data_AF-A0A518DLH0-F1
#
_entry.id   AF-A0A518DLH0-F1
#
_cell.length_a   1.000
_cell.length_b   1.000
_cell.length_c   1.000
_cell.angle_alpha   90.00
_cell.angle_beta   90.00
_cell.angle_gamma   90.00
#
_symmetry.space_group_name_H-M   'P 1'
#
loop_
_entity.id
_entity.type
_entity.pdbx_description
1 polymer ?
#
loop_
_entity_poly.entity_id
_entity_poly.type
_entity_poly.pdbx_seq_one_letter_code
_entity_poly.pdbx_strand_id
1 'polypeptide(L)'
;MEKVVRTERLEICRPDGDCMISLDAEEPSIRLYDRAGRERLTLCLNQAGEPQIGLLSPEGPVEVGIGVNPQLGSGMMIYSAQGSDLRVMIIVKPDGTAVISTDPHDLD
;
A
#
# COMPACT_ATOMS: atom_id res chain seq x y z
N MET A 1 -2.74 25.45 21.00
CA MET A 1 -1.40 25.58 20.37
C MET A 1 -1.06 24.24 19.77
N GLU A 2 -0.92 24.16 18.46
CA GLU A 2 -0.57 22.90 17.77
C GLU A 2 0.93 22.66 17.91
N LYS A 3 1.32 21.43 18.25
CA LYS A 3 2.74 21.03 18.33
C LYS A 3 3.11 20.33 17.02
N VAL A 4 3.96 20.97 16.23
CA VAL A 4 4.42 20.45 14.94
C VAL A 4 5.82 19.86 15.11
N VAL A 5 6.01 18.62 14.65
CA VAL A 5 7.32 17.98 14.51
C VAL A 5 7.71 18.01 13.03
N ARG A 6 8.90 18.52 12.71
CA ARG A 6 9.46 18.53 11.35
C ARG A 6 10.68 17.62 11.33
N THR A 7 10.66 16.63 10.46
CA THR A 7 11.72 15.63 10.30
C THR A 7 11.56 14.98 8.93
N GLU A 8 12.64 14.44 8.38
CA GLU A 8 12.62 13.61 7.18
C GLU A 8 12.06 12.21 7.49
N ARG A 9 12.21 11.78 8.75
CA ARG A 9 11.73 10.48 9.23
C ARG A 9 11.24 10.56 10.66
N LEU A 10 10.06 10.01 10.93
CA LEU A 10 9.50 9.86 12.27
C LEU A 10 9.23 8.39 12.53
N GLU A 11 9.74 7.87 13.65
CA GLU A 11 9.50 6.49 14.07
C GLU A 11 8.84 6.46 15.45
N ILE A 12 7.85 5.58 15.60
CA ILE A 12 7.22 5.27 16.88
C ILE A 12 7.62 3.84 17.22
N CYS A 13 8.57 3.69 18.15
CA CYS A 13 9.13 2.40 18.53
C CYS A 13 8.59 1.89 19.87
N ARG A 14 8.71 0.57 20.06
CA ARG A 14 8.51 -0.11 21.35
C ARG A 14 9.69 0.17 22.29
N PRO A 15 9.56 -0.09 23.60
CA PRO A 15 10.65 0.11 24.56
C PRO A 15 11.92 -0.70 24.28
N ASP A 16 11.78 -1.83 23.57
CA ASP A 16 12.89 -2.69 23.13
C ASP A 16 13.63 -2.16 21.88
N GLY A 17 13.11 -1.11 21.25
CA GLY A 17 13.67 -0.47 20.06
C GLY A 17 12.96 -0.82 18.75
N ASP A 18 12.05 -1.81 18.74
CA ASP A 18 11.38 -2.23 17.51
C ASP A 18 10.39 -1.16 17.02
N CYS A 19 10.54 -0.72 15.78
CA CYS A 19 9.63 0.24 15.17
C CYS A 19 8.22 -0.36 15.01
N MET A 20 7.19 0.39 15.40
CA MET A 20 5.78 0.03 15.17
C MET A 20 5.20 0.78 13.98
N ILE A 21 5.58 2.06 13.84
CA ILE A 21 5.11 2.95 12.79
C ILE A 21 6.29 3.80 12.32
N SER A 22 6.50 3.90 11.02
CA SER A 22 7.41 4.87 10.42
C SER A 22 6.68 5.80 9.47
N LEU A 23 7.12 7.06 9.43
CA LEU A 23 6.75 8.04 8.43
C LEU A 23 8.04 8.47 7.73
N ASP A 24 8.02 8.49 6.41
CA ASP A 24 9.18 8.85 5.59
C ASP A 24 8.79 9.93 4.57
N ALA A 25 9.62 10.96 4.44
CA ALA A 25 9.40 12.08 3.54
C ALA A 25 10.10 11.91 2.18
N GLU A 26 11.16 11.09 2.10
CA GLU A 26 11.86 10.80 0.85
C GLU A 26 11.03 9.87 -0.02
N GLU A 27 10.46 8.84 0.60
CA GLU A 27 9.38 8.04 0.04
C GLU A 27 8.10 8.35 0.82
N PRO A 28 7.27 9.33 0.39
CA PRO A 28 6.09 9.77 1.13
C PRO A 28 5.23 8.58 1.54
N SER A 29 5.39 8.13 2.78
CA SER A 29 4.83 6.87 3.24
C SER A 29 4.58 6.84 4.74
N ILE A 30 3.59 6.02 5.12
CA ILE A 30 3.32 5.60 6.49
C ILE A 30 3.31 4.07 6.49
N ARG A 31 4.18 3.45 7.28
CA ARG A 31 4.31 1.99 7.36
C ARG A 31 3.98 1.51 8.77
N LEU A 32 3.29 0.38 8.88
CA LEU A 32 3.03 -0.30 10.15
C LEU A 32 3.73 -1.66 10.18
N TYR A 33 4.34 -1.95 11.33
CA TYR A 33 5.12 -3.17 11.55
C TYR A 33 4.49 -4.07 12.62
N ASP A 34 4.62 -5.38 12.44
CA ASP A 34 4.23 -6.36 13.45
C ASP A 34 5.24 -6.45 14.62
N ARG A 35 5.08 -7.44 15.50
CA ARG A 35 6.01 -7.66 16.62
C ARG A 35 7.35 -8.26 16.23
N ALA A 36 7.46 -8.80 15.02
CA ALA A 36 8.72 -9.31 14.48
C ALA A 36 9.43 -8.25 13.61
N GLY A 37 8.94 -7.01 13.58
CA GLY A 37 9.49 -5.92 12.77
C GLY A 37 9.13 -6.00 11.29
N ARG A 38 8.16 -6.83 10.90
CA ARG A 38 7.76 -7.02 9.49
C ARG A 38 6.66 -6.05 9.12
N GLU A 39 6.79 -5.42 7.96
CA GLU A 39 5.78 -4.50 7.44
C GLU A 39 4.46 -5.26 7.17
N ARG A 40 3.33 -4.68 7.60
CA ARG A 40 1.98 -5.26 7.44
C ARG A 40 1.05 -4.33 6.67
N LEU A 41 1.32 -3.03 6.71
CA LEU A 41 0.57 -2.02 6.00
C LEU A 41 1.51 -0.92 5.53
N THR A 42 1.25 -0.43 4.33
CA THR A 42 1.83 0.80 3.82
C THR A 42 0.73 1.70 3.26
N LEU A 43 0.86 3.01 3.49
CA LEU A 43 0.14 4.06 2.79
C LEU A 43 1.20 4.94 2.16
N CYS A 44 1.30 4.98 0.84
CA CYS A 44 2.38 5.68 0.15
C CYS A 44 1.93 6.34 -1.15
N LEU A 45 2.83 7.12 -1.74
CA LEU A 45 2.80 7.43 -3.16
C LEU A 45 3.74 6.47 -3.89
N ASN A 46 3.30 5.90 -5.01
CA ASN A 46 4.18 5.11 -5.88
C ASN A 46 5.13 6.03 -6.68
N GLN A 47 6.00 5.45 -7.51
CA GLN A 47 6.95 6.22 -8.33
C GLN A 47 6.30 7.20 -9.33
N ALA A 48 5.04 6.97 -9.69
CA ALA A 48 4.25 7.87 -10.53
C ALA A 48 3.50 8.95 -9.72
N GLY A 49 3.67 8.98 -8.39
CA GLY A 49 2.97 9.91 -7.49
C GLY A 49 1.54 9.50 -7.18
N GLU A 50 1.16 8.25 -7.48
CA GLU A 50 -0.19 7.75 -7.28
C GLU A 50 -0.37 7.21 -5.86
N PRO A 51 -1.47 7.54 -5.18
CA PRO A 51 -1.72 7.06 -3.83
C PRO A 51 -2.02 5.56 -3.83
N GLN A 52 -1.35 4.84 -2.92
CA GLN A 52 -1.51 3.40 -2.72
C GLN A 52 -1.64 3.05 -1.24
N ILE A 53 -2.49 2.08 -0.94
CA ILE A 53 -2.51 1.33 0.31
C ILE A 53 -2.12 -0.11 0.01
N GLY A 54 -1.14 -0.64 0.72
CA GLY A 54 -0.76 -2.05 0.65
C GLY A 54 -1.05 -2.74 1.98
N LEU A 55 -1.65 -3.93 1.93
CA LEU A 55 -1.68 -4.90 3.03
C LEU A 55 -0.72 -6.03 2.66
N LEU A 56 0.27 -6.27 3.51
CA LEU A 56 1.39 -7.17 3.21
C LEU A 56 1.24 -8.47 3.98
N SER A 57 1.64 -9.58 3.36
CA SER A 57 1.81 -10.89 4.02
C SER A 57 3.04 -10.89 4.93
N PRO A 58 3.13 -11.83 5.91
CA PRO A 58 4.29 -11.89 6.80
C PRO A 58 5.59 -12.21 6.06
N GLU A 59 5.49 -12.73 4.85
CA GLU A 59 6.58 -13.13 3.98
C GLU A 59 7.08 -11.97 3.10
N GLY A 60 6.43 -10.80 3.15
CA GLY A 60 6.84 -9.58 2.42
C GLY A 60 6.05 -9.21 1.17
N PRO A 61 5.39 -10.11 0.41
CA PRO A 61 4.57 -9.67 -0.72
C PRO A 61 3.28 -8.97 -0.31
N VAL A 62 2.85 -8.01 -1.14
CA VAL A 62 1.54 -7.36 -1.05
C VAL A 62 0.44 -8.39 -1.32
N GLU A 63 -0.45 -8.60 -0.35
CA GLU A 63 -1.65 -9.42 -0.51
C GLU A 63 -2.80 -8.61 -1.10
N VAL A 64 -2.91 -7.34 -0.69
CA VAL A 64 -3.94 -6.44 -1.19
C VAL A 64 -3.34 -5.08 -1.48
N GLY A 65 -3.48 -4.61 -2.72
CA GLY A 65 -3.19 -3.24 -3.12
C GLY A 65 -4.47 -2.50 -3.40
N ILE A 66 -4.63 -1.30 -2.85
CA ILE A 66 -5.70 -0.36 -3.20
C ILE A 66 -5.04 0.90 -3.72
N GLY A 67 -5.50 1.43 -4.85
CA GLY A 67 -4.88 2.61 -5.43
C GLY A 67 -5.77 3.35 -6.41
N VAL A 68 -5.29 4.52 -6.81
CA VAL A 68 -5.90 5.32 -7.86
C VAL A 68 -4.85 5.56 -8.93
N ASN A 69 -5.13 5.11 -10.14
CA ASN A 69 -4.30 5.32 -11.30
C ASN A 69 -5.10 6.13 -12.33
N PRO A 70 -4.61 7.25 -12.86
CA PRO A 70 -5.37 8.08 -13.81
C PRO A 70 -5.73 7.37 -15.13
N GLN A 71 -5.00 6.31 -15.51
CA GLN A 71 -5.19 5.56 -16.74
C GLN A 71 -6.16 4.39 -16.54
N LEU A 72 -6.01 3.65 -15.44
CA LEU A 72 -6.80 2.45 -15.14
C LEU A 72 -8.02 2.73 -14.24
N GLY A 73 -8.05 3.88 -13.58
CA GLY A 73 -9.06 4.27 -12.62
C GLY A 73 -8.70 3.92 -11.18
N SER A 74 -9.69 3.79 -10.32
CA SER A 74 -9.50 3.40 -8.92
C SER A 74 -9.80 1.93 -8.73
N GLY A 75 -9.05 1.25 -7.86
CA GLY A 75 -9.26 -0.17 -7.69
C GLY A 75 -8.54 -0.83 -6.54
N MET A 76 -8.86 -2.11 -6.40
CA MET A 76 -8.28 -3.03 -5.46
C MET A 76 -7.80 -4.27 -6.22
N MET A 77 -6.57 -4.70 -5.94
CA MET A 77 -5.97 -5.92 -6.46
C MET A 77 -5.65 -6.83 -5.28
N ILE A 78 -6.10 -8.08 -5.37
CA ILE A 78 -5.82 -9.13 -4.40
C ILE A 78 -4.87 -10.11 -5.07
N TYR A 79 -3.75 -10.38 -4.43
CA TYR A 79 -2.72 -11.28 -4.90
C TYR A 79 -2.71 -12.58 -4.10
N SER A 80 -2.02 -13.58 -4.62
CA SER A 80 -1.66 -14.77 -3.83
C SER A 80 -0.80 -14.39 -2.62
N ALA A 81 -0.75 -15.26 -1.61
CA ALA A 81 0.12 -15.07 -0.44
C ALA A 81 1.62 -14.97 -0.77
N GLN A 82 2.02 -15.35 -2.00
CA GLN A 82 3.40 -15.20 -2.49
C GLN A 82 3.60 -13.92 -3.32
N GLY A 83 2.54 -13.10 -3.50
CA GLY A 83 2.54 -11.79 -4.16
C GLY A 83 2.71 -11.76 -5.67
N SER A 84 3.08 -12.88 -6.28
CA SER A 84 3.38 -12.92 -7.71
C SER A 84 2.14 -12.94 -8.59
N ASP A 85 1.06 -13.55 -8.10
CA ASP A 85 -0.10 -13.83 -8.93
C ASP A 85 -1.30 -12.97 -8.49
N LEU A 86 -1.84 -12.18 -9.41
CA LEU A 86 -3.16 -11.58 -9.25
C LEU A 86 -4.21 -12.70 -9.10
N ARG A 87 -5.11 -12.55 -8.14
CA ARG A 87 -6.23 -13.46 -7.90
C ARG A 87 -7.55 -12.80 -8.24
N VAL A 88 -7.73 -11.55 -7.84
CA VAL A 88 -8.93 -10.77 -8.11
C VAL A 88 -8.54 -9.31 -8.29
N MET A 89 -9.13 -8.66 -9.27
CA MET A 89 -9.18 -7.21 -9.38
C MET A 89 -10.63 -6.72 -9.24
N ILE A 90 -10.79 -5.57 -8.61
CA ILE A 90 -12.04 -4.82 -8.57
C ILE A 90 -11.69 -3.38 -8.92
N ILE A 91 -12.09 -2.91 -10.10
CA ILE A 91 -11.65 -1.64 -10.67
C ILE A 91 -12.86 -0.84 -11.15
N VAL A 92 -12.83 0.47 -10.93
CA VAL A 92 -13.72 1.44 -11.55
C VAL A 92 -12.88 2.25 -12.54
N LYS A 93 -13.10 2.02 -13.83
CA LYS A 93 -12.39 2.70 -14.93
C LYS A 93 -12.75 4.20 -14.94
N PRO A 94 -11.93 5.06 -15.60
CA PRO A 94 -12.18 6.50 -15.64
C PRO A 94 -13.54 6.91 -16.24
N ASP A 95 -14.14 6.07 -17.07
CA ASP A 95 -15.48 6.26 -17.66
C ASP A 95 -16.64 5.87 -16.72
N GLY A 96 -16.33 5.38 -15.52
CA GLY A 96 -17.28 4.90 -14.52
C GLY A 96 -17.64 3.42 -14.62
N THR A 97 -17.10 2.69 -15.61
CA THR A 97 -17.33 1.25 -15.75
C THR A 97 -16.69 0.47 -14.60
N ALA A 98 -17.48 -0.34 -13.91
CA ALA A 98 -16.97 -1.23 -12.86
C ALA A 98 -16.64 -2.62 -13.43
N VAL A 99 -15.45 -3.12 -13.10
CA VAL A 99 -14.93 -4.44 -13.50
C VAL A 99 -14.58 -5.24 -12.25
N ILE A 100 -15.04 -6.49 -12.19
CA ILE A 100 -14.50 -7.51 -11.30
C ILE A 100 -13.97 -8.65 -12.17
N SER A 101 -12.68 -8.96 -12.06
CA SER A 101 -12.06 -10.01 -12.88
C SER A 101 -11.00 -10.77 -12.11
N THR A 102 -10.72 -11.99 -12.56
CA THR A 102 -9.55 -12.78 -12.15
C THR A 102 -8.45 -12.78 -13.21
N ASP A 103 -8.71 -12.21 -14.40
CA ASP A 103 -7.77 -12.13 -15.51
C ASP A 103 -7.17 -10.71 -15.59
N PRO A 104 -5.84 -10.55 -15.47
CA PRO A 104 -5.18 -9.25 -15.62
C PRO A 104 -5.42 -8.57 -16.97
N HIS A 105 -5.72 -9.33 -18.03
CA HIS A 105 -5.91 -8.81 -19.39
C HIS A 105 -7.26 -8.12 -19.62
N ASP A 106 -8.22 -8.22 -18.69
CA ASP A 106 -9.52 -7.51 -18.80
C ASP A 106 -9.41 -5.98 -18.58
N LEU A 107 -8.20 -5.49 -18.28
CA LEU A 107 -7.87 -4.07 -18.15
C LEU A 107 -7.41 -3.40 -19.44
N ASP A 108 -7.07 -4.19 -20.46
CA ASP A 108 -6.69 -3.68 -21.78
C ASP A 108 -7.87 -3.03 -22.55
#